data_AF-A0A8T7AI99-F1
#
_entry.id   AF-A0A8T7AI99-F1
#
_cell.length_a   1.000
_cell.length_b   1.000
_cell.length_c   1.000
_cell.angle_alpha   90.00
_cell.angle_beta   90.00
_cell.angle_gamma   90.00
#
_symmetry.space_group_name_H-M   'P 1'
#
loop_
_entity.id
_entity.type
_entity.pdbx_description
1 polymer ?
#
loop_
_entity_poly.entity_id
_entity_poly.type
_entity_poly.pdbx_seq_one_letter_code
_entity_poly.pdbx_strand_id
1 'polypeptide(L)'
;MSRLLDNPNGHRRDEGAATSRMELPTAELLMRGRELIRYLRRYGESTWAEWLEDALEIVRRDARSGVLVVLEGFEGMGALTDVYLCPEAGHRLAASDENAVNEELLIRVARVYQLTRELGDFVDADSFRRQMRLRR
;
A
#
# COMPACT_ATOMS: atom_id res chain seq x y z
N MET A 1 47.93 15.55 32.79
CA MET A 1 46.56 15.70 33.32
C MET A 1 45.61 15.68 32.14
N SER A 2 44.85 14.60 32.03
CA SER A 2 44.01 14.23 30.89
C SER A 2 42.60 14.82 31.00
N ARG A 3 41.92 14.90 29.84
CA ARG A 3 40.50 15.17 29.57
C ARG A 3 40.12 16.61 29.16
N LEU A 4 40.29 16.88 27.87
CA LEU A 4 39.23 17.46 27.06
C LEU A 4 38.92 16.47 25.94
N LEU A 5 37.65 16.11 25.76
CA LEU A 5 36.95 15.99 24.49
C LEU A 5 35.53 15.50 24.80
N ASP A 6 34.61 16.46 24.78
CA ASP A 6 33.18 16.24 24.61
C ASP A 6 32.93 15.33 23.40
N ASN A 7 32.05 14.34 23.58
CA ASN A 7 31.53 13.54 22.48
C ASN A 7 30.01 13.82 22.34
N PRO A 8 29.58 14.68 21.39
CA PRO A 8 28.18 15.05 21.25
C PRO A 8 27.51 14.31 20.09
N ASN A 9 27.67 12.99 19.94
CA ASN A 9 26.98 12.25 18.86
C ASN A 9 26.64 10.81 19.26
N GLY A 10 25.53 10.66 20.00
CA GLY A 10 24.98 9.36 20.43
C GLY A 10 23.60 8.99 19.86
N HIS A 11 23.03 9.75 18.93
CA HIS A 11 21.65 9.51 18.45
C HIS A 11 21.50 9.65 16.93
N ARG A 12 21.99 8.67 16.16
CA ARG A 12 21.63 8.49 14.73
C ARG A 12 21.78 7.03 14.24
N ARG A 13 21.40 6.03 15.05
CA ARG A 13 21.43 4.62 14.61
C ARG A 13 20.06 3.93 14.50
N ASP A 14 19.00 4.52 15.03
CA ASP A 14 17.67 3.88 15.04
C ASP A 14 16.85 4.12 13.76
N GLU A 15 17.06 5.21 13.03
CA GLU A 15 16.23 5.57 11.86
C GLU A 15 16.49 4.66 10.64
N GLY A 16 17.73 4.19 10.45
CA GLY A 16 18.10 3.32 9.33
C GLY A 16 17.46 1.93 9.39
N ALA A 17 17.29 1.36 10.59
CA ALA A 17 16.71 0.03 10.77
C ALA A 17 15.19 -0.01 10.58
N ALA A 18 14.49 1.09 10.93
CA ALA A 18 13.05 1.21 10.71
C ALA A 18 12.72 1.40 9.22
N THR A 19 13.53 2.19 8.51
CA THR A 19 13.37 2.45 7.06
C THR A 19 13.55 1.16 6.26
N SER A 20 14.58 0.36 6.58
CA SER A 20 14.84 -0.90 5.87
C SER A 20 13.82 -2.01 6.12
N ARG A 21 13.00 -1.92 7.18
CA ARG A 21 11.94 -2.90 7.48
C ARG A 21 10.66 -2.70 6.66
N MET A 22 10.41 -1.48 6.17
CA MET A 22 9.27 -1.17 5.30
C MET A 22 9.60 -1.30 3.82
N GLU A 23 10.89 -1.28 3.43
CA GLU A 23 11.32 -1.30 2.03
C GLU A 23 10.81 -2.53 1.27
N LEU A 24 10.92 -3.73 1.85
CA LEU A 24 10.49 -4.97 1.18
C LEU A 24 8.96 -5.05 1.03
N PRO A 25 8.14 -4.85 2.09
CA PRO A 25 6.68 -4.86 1.92
C PRO A 25 6.18 -3.72 1.01
N THR A 26 6.84 -2.55 1.02
CA THR A 26 6.51 -1.43 0.11
C THR A 26 6.79 -1.81 -1.34
N ALA A 27 7.94 -2.43 -1.62
CA ALA A 27 8.28 -2.89 -2.97
C ALA A 27 7.29 -3.95 -3.48
N GLU A 28 6.91 -4.89 -2.61
CA GLU A 28 5.90 -5.91 -2.92
C GLU A 28 4.53 -5.26 -3.18
N LEU A 29 4.09 -4.29 -2.35
CA LEU A 29 2.85 -3.55 -2.57
C LEU A 29 2.84 -2.85 -3.93
N LEU A 30 3.92 -2.13 -4.28
CA LEU A 30 4.06 -1.46 -5.57
C LEU A 30 4.00 -2.45 -6.74
N MET A 31 4.63 -3.62 -6.61
CA MET A 31 4.60 -4.65 -7.65
C MET A 31 3.19 -5.23 -7.81
N ARG A 32 2.54 -5.66 -6.73
CA ARG A 32 1.19 -6.25 -6.75
C ARG A 32 0.13 -5.26 -7.18
N GLY A 33 0.23 -4.00 -6.75
CA GLY A 33 -0.63 -2.94 -7.19
C GLY A 33 -0.54 -2.71 -8.70
N ARG A 34 0.67 -2.69 -9.28
CA ARG A 34 0.86 -2.61 -10.74
C ARG A 34 0.32 -3.82 -11.51
N GLU A 35 0.39 -5.01 -10.93
CA GLU A 35 -0.25 -6.20 -11.49
C GLU A 35 -1.77 -6.06 -11.52
N LEU A 36 -2.37 -5.58 -10.42
CA LEU A 36 -3.81 -5.31 -10.34
C LEU A 36 -4.25 -4.21 -11.31
N ILE A 37 -3.51 -3.10 -11.43
CA ILE A 37 -3.79 -2.04 -12.41
C ILE A 37 -3.82 -2.61 -13.84
N ARG A 38 -2.82 -3.43 -14.21
CA ARG A 38 -2.79 -4.08 -15.53
C ARG A 38 -3.98 -5.02 -15.73
N TYR A 39 -4.39 -5.71 -14.67
CA TYR A 39 -5.54 -6.61 -14.69
C TYR A 39 -6.85 -5.85 -14.92
N LEU A 40 -7.11 -4.79 -14.14
CA LEU A 40 -8.28 -3.92 -14.31
C LEU A 40 -8.33 -3.31 -15.70
N ARG A 41 -7.21 -2.71 -16.16
CA ARG A 41 -7.09 -2.14 -17.50
C ARG A 41 -7.36 -3.16 -18.59
N ARG A 42 -6.89 -4.40 -18.46
CA ARG A 42 -7.15 -5.47 -19.45
C ARG A 42 -8.64 -5.67 -19.68
N TYR A 43 -9.45 -5.62 -18.61
CA TYR A 43 -10.90 -5.79 -18.68
C TYR A 43 -11.68 -4.48 -18.84
N GLY A 44 -11.00 -3.35 -19.02
CA GLY A 44 -11.64 -2.06 -19.30
C GLY A 44 -12.05 -1.27 -18.06
N GLU A 45 -11.78 -1.78 -16.86
CA GLU A 45 -11.97 -1.03 -15.63
C GLU A 45 -10.84 0.01 -15.50
N SER A 46 -11.18 1.26 -15.79
CA SER A 46 -10.23 2.39 -15.86
C SER A 46 -10.25 3.24 -14.59
N THR A 47 -11.41 3.46 -14.00
CA THR A 47 -11.60 4.30 -12.81
C THR A 47 -10.73 3.81 -11.65
N TRP A 48 -10.86 2.53 -11.29
CA TRP A 48 -10.06 1.95 -10.21
C TRP A 48 -8.60 1.76 -10.56
N ALA A 49 -8.30 1.54 -11.84
CA ALA A 49 -6.92 1.44 -12.29
C ALA A 49 -6.17 2.77 -12.17
N GLU A 50 -6.82 3.88 -12.52
CA GLU A 50 -6.27 5.24 -12.40
C GLU A 50 -6.14 5.64 -10.92
N TRP A 51 -7.19 5.45 -10.13
CA TRP A 51 -7.13 5.73 -8.69
C TRP A 51 -5.99 4.98 -8.01
N LEU A 52 -5.83 3.68 -8.29
CA LEU A 52 -4.78 2.88 -7.69
C LEU A 52 -3.39 3.30 -8.19
N GLU A 53 -3.26 3.73 -9.45
CA GLU A 53 -1.99 4.25 -9.98
C GLU A 53 -1.55 5.50 -9.23
N ASP A 54 -2.47 6.45 -9.00
CA ASP A 54 -2.21 7.66 -8.23
C ASP A 54 -1.84 7.34 -6.77
N ALA A 55 -2.58 6.43 -6.13
CA ALA A 55 -2.30 5.99 -4.77
C ALA A 55 -0.90 5.36 -4.65
N LEU A 56 -0.49 4.51 -5.60
CA LEU A 56 0.83 3.89 -5.60
C LEU A 56 1.96 4.89 -5.89
N GLU A 57 1.71 5.95 -6.66
CA GLU A 57 2.67 7.03 -6.84
C GLU A 57 2.92 7.79 -5.53
N ILE A 58 1.89 7.96 -4.69
CA ILE A 58 2.05 8.51 -3.35
C ILE A 58 2.87 7.54 -2.49
N VAL A 59 2.57 6.23 -2.49
CA VAL A 59 3.35 5.20 -1.76
C VAL A 59 4.83 5.26 -2.15
N ARG A 60 5.13 5.45 -3.44
CA ARG A 60 6.51 5.55 -3.93
C ARG A 60 7.26 6.78 -3.40
N ARG A 61 6.56 7.89 -3.18
CA ARG A 61 7.16 9.15 -2.69
C ARG A 61 7.22 9.19 -1.17
N ASP A 62 6.16 8.74 -0.51
CA ASP A 62 6.02 8.64 0.93
C ASP A 62 5.17 7.42 1.27
N ALA A 63 5.83 6.33 1.66
CA ALA A 63 5.17 5.08 2.03
C ALA A 63 4.18 5.27 3.18
N ARG A 64 4.43 6.20 4.12
CA ARG A 64 3.55 6.40 5.29
C ARG A 64 2.21 6.96 4.86
N SER A 65 2.23 8.08 4.14
CA SER A 65 1.02 8.72 3.64
C SER A 65 0.34 7.89 2.55
N GLY A 66 1.10 7.28 1.65
CA GLY A 66 0.53 6.49 0.55
C GLY A 66 -0.21 5.25 1.02
N VAL A 67 0.27 4.57 2.06
CA VAL A 67 -0.42 3.40 2.63
C VAL A 67 -1.79 3.77 3.19
N LEU A 68 -1.93 4.93 3.81
CA LEU A 68 -3.23 5.42 4.29
C LEU A 68 -4.19 5.68 3.12
N VAL A 69 -3.73 6.31 2.05
CA VAL A 69 -4.54 6.53 0.83
C VAL A 69 -4.98 5.19 0.24
N VAL A 70 -4.10 4.20 0.18
CA VAL A 70 -4.49 2.87 -0.32
C VAL A 70 -5.53 2.21 0.59
N LEU A 71 -5.43 2.35 1.92
CA LEU A 71 -6.43 1.82 2.87
C LEU A 71 -7.81 2.45 2.69
N GLU A 72 -7.88 3.75 2.42
CA GLU A 72 -9.16 4.45 2.17
C GLU A 72 -9.93 3.80 1.02
N GLY A 73 -9.25 3.28 -0.01
CA GLY A 73 -9.90 2.57 -1.12
C GLY A 73 -10.50 1.21 -0.75
N PHE A 74 -10.25 0.69 0.44
CA PHE A 74 -10.81 -0.57 0.95
C PHE A 74 -11.93 -0.36 1.98
N GLU A 75 -12.29 0.88 2.28
CA GLU A 75 -13.28 1.22 3.29
C GLU A 75 -14.51 1.89 2.66
N GLY A 76 -15.69 1.65 3.21
CA GLY A 76 -16.94 2.29 2.78
C GLY A 76 -17.66 1.59 1.62
N MET A 77 -18.67 2.28 1.07
CA MET A 77 -19.46 1.81 -0.07
C MET A 77 -18.79 2.22 -1.38
N GLY A 78 -18.66 1.28 -2.31
CA GLY A 78 -17.90 1.49 -3.54
C GLY A 78 -16.41 1.46 -3.24
N ALA A 79 -15.98 0.49 -2.44
CA ALA A 79 -14.58 0.19 -2.22
C ALA A 79 -14.02 -0.66 -3.38
N LEU A 80 -12.70 -0.78 -3.48
CA LEU A 80 -12.03 -1.63 -4.47
C LEU A 80 -12.46 -3.12 -4.34
N THR A 81 -12.91 -3.54 -3.16
CA THR A 81 -13.50 -4.87 -2.92
C THR A 81 -14.87 -5.06 -3.55
N ASP A 82 -15.56 -3.98 -3.90
CA ASP A 82 -16.89 -4.01 -4.50
C ASP A 82 -16.82 -4.07 -6.04
N VAL A 83 -15.61 -4.00 -6.61
CA VAL A 83 -15.41 -4.07 -8.05
C VAL A 83 -15.81 -5.44 -8.58
N TYR A 84 -16.72 -5.43 -9.54
CA TYR A 84 -17.18 -6.61 -10.25
C TYR A 84 -17.10 -6.38 -11.75
N LEU A 85 -16.41 -7.28 -12.45
CA LEU A 85 -16.19 -7.21 -13.89
C LEU A 85 -17.24 -8.06 -14.61
N CYS A 86 -18.22 -7.42 -15.23
CA CYS A 86 -19.20 -8.09 -16.10
C CYS A 86 -19.38 -7.36 -17.46
N PRO A 87 -19.74 -8.09 -18.54
CA PRO A 87 -19.99 -7.51 -19.85
C PRO A 87 -21.13 -6.46 -19.85
N GLU A 88 -22.16 -6.64 -19.03
CA GLU A 88 -23.33 -5.76 -18.92
C GLU A 88 -22.95 -4.37 -18.40
N ALA A 89 -21.88 -4.28 -17.60
CA ALA A 89 -21.30 -3.03 -17.15
C ALA A 89 -20.29 -2.42 -18.15
N GLY A 90 -20.10 -3.03 -19.32
CA GLY A 90 -19.21 -2.54 -20.38
C GLY A 90 -17.78 -3.08 -20.31
N HIS A 91 -17.50 -4.08 -19.45
CA HIS A 91 -16.17 -4.68 -19.36
C HIS A 91 -15.86 -5.62 -20.52
N ARG A 92 -14.56 -5.76 -20.79
CA ARG A 92 -14.01 -6.51 -21.93
C ARG A 92 -13.77 -7.98 -21.60
N LEU A 93 -14.83 -8.73 -21.35
CA LEU A 93 -14.80 -10.17 -21.15
C LEU A 93 -16.05 -10.83 -21.76
N ALA A 94 -16.01 -12.15 -21.96
CA ALA A 94 -17.19 -12.93 -22.26
C ALA A 94 -17.92 -13.31 -20.97
N ALA A 95 -19.25 -13.43 -21.01
CA ALA A 95 -20.05 -13.87 -19.85
C ALA A 95 -19.63 -15.26 -19.32
N SER A 96 -19.09 -16.13 -20.19
CA SER A 96 -18.56 -17.44 -19.79
C SER A 96 -17.31 -17.35 -18.91
N ASP A 97 -16.56 -16.24 -18.99
CA ASP A 97 -15.30 -16.04 -18.28
C ASP A 97 -15.49 -15.26 -16.96
N GLU A 98 -16.69 -14.72 -16.72
CA GLU A 98 -17.01 -13.78 -15.64
C GLU A 98 -16.59 -14.30 -14.26
N ASN A 99 -16.95 -15.54 -13.93
CA ASN A 99 -16.59 -16.13 -12.64
C ASN A 99 -15.07 -16.25 -12.47
N ALA A 100 -14.38 -16.81 -13.46
CA ALA A 100 -12.93 -17.01 -13.40
C ALA A 100 -12.17 -15.67 -13.33
N VAL A 101 -12.64 -14.65 -14.04
CA VAL A 101 -12.07 -13.30 -14.00
C VAL A 101 -12.26 -12.65 -12.63
N ASN A 102 -13.45 -12.74 -12.04
CA ASN A 102 -13.72 -12.12 -10.75
C ASN A 102 -13.07 -12.88 -9.57
N GLU A 103 -12.92 -14.21 -9.66
CA GLU A 103 -12.13 -14.98 -8.69
C GLU A 103 -10.66 -14.54 -8.68
N GLU A 104 -10.06 -14.40 -9.87
CA GLU A 104 -8.68 -13.91 -10.02
C GLU A 104 -8.53 -12.45 -9.58
N LEU A 105 -9.54 -11.60 -9.86
CA LEU A 105 -9.59 -10.23 -9.35
C LEU A 105 -9.57 -10.22 -7.82
N LEU A 106 -10.43 -11.01 -7.17
CA LEU A 106 -10.52 -11.09 -5.72
C LEU A 106 -9.20 -11.49 -5.09
N ILE A 107 -8.49 -12.46 -5.66
CA ILE A 107 -7.15 -12.89 -5.19
C ILE A 107 -6.16 -11.72 -5.23
N ARG A 108 -6.16 -10.95 -6.32
CA ARG A 108 -5.25 -9.81 -6.51
C ARG A 108 -5.57 -8.66 -5.55
N VAL A 109 -6.85 -8.33 -5.42
CA VAL A 109 -7.36 -7.30 -4.49
C VAL A 109 -7.01 -7.68 -3.05
N ALA A 110 -7.27 -8.93 -2.66
CA ALA A 110 -6.93 -9.43 -1.33
C ALA A 110 -5.44 -9.32 -1.02
N ARG A 111 -4.57 -9.61 -2.01
CA ARG A 111 -3.12 -9.50 -1.81
C ARG A 111 -2.66 -8.06 -1.59
N VAL A 112 -3.19 -7.11 -2.36
CA VAL A 112 -2.91 -5.68 -2.17
C VAL A 112 -3.41 -5.21 -0.80
N TYR A 113 -4.62 -5.61 -0.41
CA TYR A 113 -5.19 -5.28 0.90
C TYR A 113 -4.32 -5.77 2.06
N GLN A 114 -3.91 -7.04 2.03
CA GLN A 114 -3.04 -7.63 3.06
C GLN A 114 -1.74 -6.86 3.25
N LEU A 115 -1.02 -6.58 2.16
CA LEU A 115 0.23 -5.82 2.20
C LEU A 115 0.02 -4.40 2.73
N THR A 116 -1.08 -3.77 2.33
CA THR A 116 -1.42 -2.42 2.79
C THR A 116 -1.73 -2.41 4.30
N ARG A 117 -2.48 -3.39 4.80
CA ARG A 117 -2.76 -3.55 6.24
C ARG A 117 -1.51 -3.82 7.05
N GLU A 118 -0.64 -4.72 6.60
CA GLU A 118 0.66 -5.01 7.25
C GLU A 118 1.53 -3.75 7.36
N LEU A 119 1.56 -2.93 6.32
CA LEU A 119 2.26 -1.65 6.33
C LEU A 119 1.58 -0.62 7.24
N GLY A 120 0.24 -0.55 7.24
CA GLY A 120 -0.54 0.36 8.08
C GLY A 120 -0.31 0.12 9.57
N ASP A 121 -0.34 -1.15 10.01
CA ASP A 121 -0.06 -1.52 11.40
C ASP A 121 1.37 -1.09 11.83
N PHE A 122 2.34 -1.15 10.91
CA PHE A 122 3.70 -0.67 11.16
C PHE A 122 3.75 0.86 11.30
N VAL A 123 3.05 1.58 10.42
CA VAL A 123 2.95 3.04 10.43
C VAL A 123 2.36 3.53 11.75
N ASP A 124 1.30 2.91 12.23
CA ASP A 124 0.64 3.24 13.50
C ASP A 124 1.56 2.96 14.70
N ALA A 125 2.20 1.79 14.71
CA ALA A 125 3.15 1.43 15.77
C ALA A 125 4.37 2.36 15.82
N ASP A 126 4.85 2.87 14.68
CA ASP A 126 5.91 3.89 14.63
C ASP A 126 5.42 5.26 15.14
N SER A 127 4.21 5.68 14.76
CA SER A 127 3.59 6.94 15.21
C SER A 127 3.54 6.99 16.73
N PHE A 128 3.04 5.91 17.35
CA PHE A 128 2.94 5.78 18.79
C PHE A 128 4.31 5.85 19.48
N ARG A 129 5.31 5.14 18.96
CA ARG A 129 6.69 5.15 19.50
C ARG A 129 7.32 6.55 19.45
N ARG A 130 7.11 7.31 18.38
CA ARG A 130 7.63 8.70 18.27
C ARG A 130 6.99 9.63 19.31
N GLN A 131 5.67 9.57 19.48
CA GLN A 131 4.97 10.38 20.48
C GLN A 131 5.43 10.11 21.91
N MET A 132 5.71 8.84 22.25
CA MET A 132 6.22 8.46 23.57
C MET A 132 7.66 8.93 23.83
N ARG A 133 8.49 9.06 22.77
CA ARG A 133 9.86 9.59 22.88
C ARG A 133 9.91 11.11 23.07
N LEU A 134 8.96 11.85 22.53
CA LEU A 134 8.89 13.32 22.63
C LEU A 134 8.35 13.84 23.98
N ARG A 135 7.83 12.94 24.83
CA ARG A 135 7.27 13.26 26.16
C ARG A 135 8.25 12.97 27.33
N ARG A 136 9.51 12.69 27.03
CA ARG A 136 10.60 12.53 28.01
C ARG A 136 11.56 13.70 27.92
#